data_AF-A0A7Z9RZM0-F1
#
_entry.id   AF-A0A7Z9RZM0-F1
#
_cell.length_a   1.000
_cell.length_b   1.000
_cell.length_c   1.000
_cell.angle_alpha   90.00
_cell.angle_beta   90.00
_cell.angle_gamma   90.00
#
_symmetry.space_group_name_H-M   'P 1'
#
loop_
_entity.id
_entity.type
_entity.pdbx_description
1 polymer ?
#
loop_
_entity_poly.entity_id
_entity_poly.type
_entity_poly.pdbx_seq_one_letter_code
_entity_poly.pdbx_strand_id
1 'polypeptide(L)' 'MATPIGLLAADHSEEIVPNFSSEVRPILSRQCFPCHGPDAKTRKADLRLDLKEGILGVVEPGDLVASELVARITTT' A
#
# COMPACT_ATOMS: atom_id res chain seq x y z
N MET A 1 22.93 41.20 17.98
CA MET A 1 22.98 39.73 18.12
C MET A 1 21.57 39.20 18.02
N ALA A 2 21.14 38.89 16.80
CA ALA A 2 19.87 38.24 16.51
C ALA A 2 20.10 37.49 15.20
N THR A 3 20.25 36.17 15.28
CA THR A 3 20.37 35.31 14.10
C THR A 3 18.94 35.11 13.58
N PRO A 4 18.63 35.49 12.33
CA PRO A 4 17.31 35.21 11.79
C PRO A 4 17.16 33.70 11.64
N ILE A 5 16.07 33.18 12.23
CA ILE A 5 15.57 31.82 12.00
C ILE A 5 15.35 31.72 10.49
N GLY A 6 16.07 30.79 9.86
CA GLY A 6 16.03 30.53 8.43
C GLY A 6 14.62 30.18 7.96
N LEU A 7 13.96 31.18 7.39
CA LEU A 7 12.85 31.03 6.46
C LEU A 7 13.46 30.63 5.11
N LEU A 8 13.39 29.35 4.76
CA LEU A 8 13.37 28.87 3.38
C LEU A 8 12.48 27.64 3.35
N ALA A 9 11.26 27.87 2.87
CA ALA A 9 10.29 26.86 2.54
C ALA A 9 10.94 25.82 1.63
N ALA A 10 10.93 24.57 2.09
CA ALA A 10 11.26 23.44 1.27
C ALA A 10 9.96 23.05 0.56
N ASP A 11 9.68 23.71 -0.57
CA ASP A 11 8.73 23.20 -1.57
C ASP A 11 9.35 21.94 -2.18
N HIS A 12 9.23 20.81 -1.46
CA HIS A 12 9.49 19.50 -2.01
C HIS A 12 8.13 18.91 -2.36
N SER A 13 7.65 19.23 -3.56
CA SER A 13 6.84 18.26 -4.31
C SER A 13 7.78 17.16 -4.83
N GLU A 14 8.50 16.50 -3.92
CA GLU A 14 8.99 15.16 -4.16
C GLU A 14 7.77 14.27 -3.99
N GLU A 15 7.39 13.56 -5.05
CA GLU A 15 6.34 12.56 -4.97
C GLU A 15 6.76 11.55 -3.88
N ILE A 16 6.12 11.63 -2.71
CA ILE A 16 6.43 10.77 -1.58
C ILE A 16 5.99 9.36 -1.95
N VAL A 17 6.91 8.58 -2.52
CA VAL A 17 6.69 7.17 -2.82
C VAL A 17 6.69 6.42 -1.49
N PRO A 18 5.55 5.83 -1.07
CA PRO A 18 5.49 5.14 0.20
C PRO A 18 6.42 3.93 0.20
N ASN A 19 7.15 3.72 1.30
CA ASN A 19 7.96 2.53 1.46
C ASN A 19 7.05 1.33 1.74
N PHE A 20 7.04 0.36 0.83
CA PHE A 20 6.15 -0.80 0.94
C PHE A 20 6.31 -1.54 2.28
N SER A 21 7.54 -1.74 2.75
CA SER A 21 7.80 -2.56 3.94
C SER A 21 7.36 -1.89 5.23
N SER A 22 7.58 -0.58 5.37
CA SER A 22 7.26 0.16 6.60
C SER A 22 5.87 0.79 6.61
N GLU A 23 5.28 1.08 5.44
CA GLU A 23 4.02 1.83 5.36
C GLU A 23 2.88 0.97 4.82
N VAL A 24 3.08 0.23 3.73
CA VAL A 24 2.01 -0.54 3.08
C VAL A 24 1.77 -1.89 3.75
N ARG A 25 2.84 -2.67 3.97
CA ARG A 25 2.77 -4.03 4.51
C ARG A 25 2.08 -4.09 5.89
N PRO A 26 2.30 -3.14 6.84
CA PRO A 26 1.59 -3.15 8.12
C PRO A 26 0.08 -2.91 7.99
N ILE A 27 -0.38 -2.23 6.94
CA ILE A 27 -1.81 -2.04 6.65
C ILE A 27 -2.39 -3.37 6.15
N LEU A 28 -1.76 -3.97 5.14
CA LEU A 28 -2.21 -5.25 4.57
C LEU A 28 -2.20 -6.38 5.61
N SER A 29 -1.18 -6.41 6.48
CA SER A 29 -1.07 -7.40 7.55
C SER A 29 -2.25 -7.35 8.52
N ARG A 30 -2.72 -6.15 8.86
CA ARG A 30 -3.84 -5.96 9.79
C ARG A 30 -5.19 -6.18 9.13
N GLN A 31 -5.38 -5.70 7.90
CA GLN A 31 -6.70 -5.62 7.26
C GLN A 31 -6.99 -6.75 6.28
N CYS A 32 -5.95 -7.35 5.67
CA CYS A 32 -6.13 -8.22 4.51
C CYS A 32 -5.61 -9.65 4.75
N PHE A 33 -4.41 -9.79 5.32
CA PHE A 33 -3.77 -11.10 5.53
C PHE A 33 -4.54 -12.07 6.44
N PRO A 34 -5.41 -11.64 7.39
CA PRO A 34 -6.21 -12.59 8.16
C PRO A 34 -7.09 -13.50 7.27
N CYS A 35 -7.55 -13.00 6.12
CA CYS A 35 -8.37 -13.75 5.15
C CYS A 35 -7.68 -14.02 3.81
N HIS A 36 -6.59 -13.35 3.47
CA HIS A 36 -5.89 -13.49 2.19
C HIS A 36 -4.37 -13.64 2.38
N GLY A 37 -3.96 -14.25 3.48
CA GLY A 37 -2.57 -14.46 3.87
C GLY A 37 -2.15 -15.93 3.85
N PRO A 38 -1.10 -16.31 4.62
CA PRO A 38 -0.48 -17.63 4.52
C PRO A 38 -1.34 -18.77 5.08
N ASP A 39 -2.28 -18.49 5.98
CA ASP A 39 -3.13 -19.53 6.58
C ASP A 39 -4.17 -20.04 5.58
N ALA A 40 -3.96 -21.27 5.10
CA ALA A 40 -4.87 -21.92 4.17
C ALA A 40 -6.27 -22.18 4.74
N LYS A 41 -6.44 -22.23 6.07
CA LYS A 41 -7.74 -22.51 6.70
C LYS A 41 -8.68 -21.31 6.63
N THR A 42 -8.14 -20.10 6.65
CA THR A 42 -8.91 -18.86 6.59
C THR A 42 -8.83 -18.19 5.21
N ARG A 43 -7.97 -18.69 4.32
CA ARG A 43 -7.72 -18.10 3.00
C ARG A 43 -8.95 -18.13 2.10
N LYS A 44 -9.38 -16.95 1.68
CA LYS A 44 -10.48 -16.74 0.74
C LYS A 44 -9.94 -16.59 -0.68
N ALA A 45 -10.71 -17.11 -1.65
CA ALA A 45 -10.44 -17.03 -3.08
C ALA A 45 -9.05 -17.54 -3.51
N ASP A 46 -8.42 -18.38 -2.68
CA ASP A 46 -7.02 -18.81 -2.81
C ASP A 46 -6.00 -17.67 -3.01
N LEU A 47 -6.37 -16.44 -2.63
CA LEU A 47 -5.58 -15.24 -2.88
C LEU A 47 -4.55 -15.03 -1.77
N ARG A 48 -3.30 -14.76 -2.17
CA ARG A 48 -2.13 -14.59 -1.29
C ARG A 48 -1.55 -13.18 -1.39
N LEU A 49 -2.17 -12.22 -0.71
CA LEU A 49 -1.71 -10.83 -0.68
C LEU A 49 -0.39 -10.64 0.10
N ASP A 50 0.05 -11.66 0.84
CA ASP A 50 1.36 -11.65 1.50
C ASP A 50 2.52 -12.04 0.57
N LEU A 51 2.22 -12.49 -0.66
CA LEU A 51 3.19 -12.83 -1.69
C LEU A 51 3.16 -11.83 -2.84
N LYS A 52 4.29 -11.66 -3.53
CA LYS A 52 4.41 -10.75 -4.67
C LYS A 52 3.47 -11.17 -5.80
N GLU A 53 3.42 -12.46 -6.09
CA GLU A 53 2.62 -13.03 -7.17
C GLU A 53 1.12 -12.80 -6.93
N GLY A 54 0.66 -12.94 -5.69
CA GLY A 54 -0.74 -12.68 -5.34
C GLY A 54 -1.10 -11.20 -5.39
N ILE A 55 -0.18 -10.29 -5.03
CA ILE A 55 -0.38 -8.84 -5.20
C ILE A 55 -0.47 -8.46 -6.68
N LEU A 56 0.46 -8.96 -7.51
CA LEU A 56 0.51 -8.61 -8.94
C LEU A 56 -0.65 -9.21 -9.73
N GLY A 57 -1.34 -10.22 -9.18
CA GLY A 57 -2.56 -10.74 -9.79
C GLY A 57 -3.80 -9.84 -9.60
N VAL A 58 -3.74 -8.83 -8.73
CA VAL A 58 -4.88 -7.93 -8.43
C VAL A 58 -4.52 -6.44 -8.41
N VAL A 59 -3.25 -6.11 -8.60
CA VAL A 59 -2.72 -4.75 -8.69
C VAL A 59 -1.99 -4.61 -10.01
N GLU A 60 -2.42 -3.64 -10.82
CA GLU A 60 -1.73 -3.22 -12.03
C GLU A 60 -0.74 -2.09 -11.70
N PRO A 61 0.58 -2.33 -11.79
CA PRO A 61 1.57 -1.31 -11.44
C PRO A 61 1.44 -0.06 -12.32
N GLY A 62 1.24 1.09 -11.67
CA GLY A 62 1.10 2.38 -12.35
C GLY A 62 -0.31 2.70 -12.83
N ASP A 63 -1.27 1.78 -12.69
CA ASP A 63 -2.67 2.01 -13.05
C ASP A 63 -3.62 1.62 -11.91
N LEU A 64 -4.05 2.64 -11.15
CA LEU A 64 -4.98 2.45 -10.04
C LEU A 64 -6.39 2.07 -10.50
N VAL A 65 -6.80 2.50 -11.69
CA VAL A 65 -8.15 2.26 -12.20
C VAL A 65 -8.28 0.83 -12.72
N ALA A 66 -7.23 0.32 -13.36
CA ALA A 66 -7.16 -1.07 -13.81
C ALA A 66 -6.94 -2.08 -12.66
N SER A 67 -6.49 -1.61 -11.49
CA SER A 67 -6.23 -2.46 -10.33
C SER A 67 -7.53 -2.94 -9.65
N GLU A 68 -7.81 -4.24 -9.75
CA GLU A 68 -8.96 -4.88 -9.09
C GLU A 68 -8.97 -4.65 -7.56
N LEU A 69 -7.81 -4.65 -6.91
CA LEU A 69 -7.69 -4.35 -5.49
C LEU A 69 -8.32 -2.99 -5.13
N VAL A 70 -8.11 -1.97 -5.97
CA VAL A 70 -8.64 -0.62 -5.75
C VAL A 70 -10.16 -0.61 -5.91
N ALA A 71 -10.69 -1.28 -6.94
CA ALA A 71 -12.12 -1.42 -7.14
C ALA A 71 -12.81 -2.07 -5.91
N ARG A 72 -12.18 -3.08 -5.31
CA ARG A 72 -12.74 -3.80 -4.16
C ARG A 72 -12.81 -2.98 -2.88
N ILE A 73 -11.84 -2.10 -2.63
CA ILE A 73 -11.77 -1.32 -1.39
C ILE A 73 -12.46 0.04 -1.46
N THR A 74 -12.89 0.46 -2.65
CA THR A 74 -13.58 1.75 -2.87
C THR A 74 -15.07 1.61 -3.18
N THR A 75 -15.55 0.40 -3.40
CA THR A 75 -16.98 0.12 -3.63
C THR A 75 -17.72 0.02 -2.28
N THR A 76 -18.91 0.65 -2.19
CA THR A 76 -19.77 0.68 -0.99
C THR A 76 -20.89 -0.35 -1.06
#